data_AF-A0A9E0ZWD9-F1
#
_entry.id   AF-A0A9E0ZWD9-F1
#
_cell.length_a   1.000
_cell.length_b   1.000
_cell.length_c   1.000
_cell.angle_alpha   90.00
_cell.angle_beta   90.00
_cell.angle_gamma   90.00
#
_symmetry.space_group_name_H-M   'P 1'
#
loop_
_entity.id
_entity.type
_entity.pdbx_description
1 polymer ?
#
loop_
_entity_poly.entity_id
_entity_poly.type
_entity_poly.pdbx_seq_one_letter_code
_entity_poly.pdbx_strand_id
1 'polypeptide(L)'
;MKILHTSDWHLGKMIYGRSLLQDQAHFIKEIFLPTVQKEQPDCVILAGDIFDRQIAPVEAIRMFDEVLTEMSRLQIPFAVISGNHDGADRIAVGSSMLRSSGIYIATKLEDVFSPVVFTKDNETLHLYLLPYIEPATVRQYFQDESIQGFPMAYQAVISAIQDNMDQTAINILVGHCFAAGSQTCDSESAIYVGGSGEVPPSLFQSFDYTALGHLHGPQRVGECARYSGSPLKYSFDEERHKKSLTLLDITKQSNTTTLLPIPALRDMRTVTGTLEELIALGKTAPSEDYLAVELTNNTPVYMPLEQLRPYFPNVLSVHCNWLHTELSGEQKTLRQTIQNRTINEMTVFSQFLQQICGTEPTKEDEVLFQRLFSELKENQANS
;
A
#
# COMPACT_ATOMS: atom_id res chain seq x y z
N MET A 1 -1.53 -27.92 -10.41
CA MET A 1 -0.60 -26.81 -10.75
C MET A 1 -0.32 -25.95 -9.53
N LYS A 2 0.86 -25.33 -9.46
CA LYS A 2 1.31 -24.44 -8.37
C LYS A 2 1.38 -23.00 -8.88
N ILE A 3 0.70 -22.07 -8.22
CA ILE A 3 0.61 -20.66 -8.62
C ILE A 3 1.08 -19.78 -7.46
N LEU A 4 1.93 -18.80 -7.73
CA LEU A 4 2.32 -17.79 -6.73
C LEU A 4 1.57 -16.48 -7.01
N HIS A 5 0.81 -15.98 -6.05
CA HIS A 5 -0.01 -14.78 -6.18
C HIS A 5 0.48 -13.67 -5.23
N THR A 6 0.71 -12.48 -5.80
CA THR A 6 1.09 -11.23 -5.13
C THR A 6 0.39 -10.04 -5.80
N SER A 7 0.33 -8.88 -5.12
CA SER A 7 -0.33 -7.66 -5.60
C SER A 7 0.23 -6.43 -4.87
N ASP A 8 -0.14 -5.23 -5.33
CA ASP A 8 0.00 -3.97 -4.57
C ASP A 8 1.46 -3.66 -4.15
N TRP A 9 2.39 -3.84 -5.09
CA TRP A 9 3.82 -3.58 -4.86
C TRP A 9 4.13 -2.10 -4.70
N HIS A 10 3.34 -1.23 -5.35
CA HIS A 10 3.49 0.23 -5.34
C HIS A 10 4.96 0.68 -5.45
N LEU A 11 5.71 0.13 -6.41
CA LEU A 11 7.13 0.45 -6.57
C LEU A 11 7.34 1.96 -6.71
N GLY A 12 8.29 2.49 -5.93
CA GLY A 12 8.56 3.93 -5.84
C GLY A 12 7.75 4.69 -4.80
N LYS A 13 6.98 4.01 -3.94
CA LYS A 13 6.20 4.64 -2.87
C LYS A 13 7.07 5.41 -1.89
N MET A 14 6.52 6.53 -1.43
CA MET A 14 7.07 7.35 -0.36
C MET A 14 6.08 7.36 0.81
N ILE A 15 6.57 7.18 2.03
CA ILE A 15 5.77 7.31 3.26
C ILE A 15 6.42 8.35 4.16
N TYR A 16 5.65 9.32 4.67
CA TYR A 16 6.15 10.39 5.55
C TYR A 16 7.43 11.09 5.02
N GLY A 17 7.52 11.28 3.70
CA GLY A 17 8.69 11.90 3.06
C GLY A 17 9.92 10.99 2.92
N ARG A 18 9.84 9.70 3.29
CA ARG A 18 10.90 8.70 3.09
C ARG A 18 10.58 7.75 1.94
N SER A 19 11.61 7.38 1.20
CA SER A 19 11.51 6.41 0.10
C SER A 19 11.56 4.99 0.61
N LEU A 20 10.67 4.14 0.08
CA LEU A 20 10.66 2.71 0.33
C LEU A 20 11.46 1.90 -0.70
N LEU A 21 12.16 2.55 -1.64
CA LEU A 21 12.89 1.84 -2.71
C LEU A 21 13.89 0.82 -2.19
N GLN A 22 14.56 1.08 -1.05
CA GLN A 22 15.48 0.12 -0.44
C GLN A 22 14.74 -1.12 0.07
N ASP A 23 13.64 -0.92 0.79
CA ASP A 23 12.80 -1.98 1.34
C ASP A 23 12.13 -2.80 0.21
N GLN A 24 11.69 -2.13 -0.86
CA GLN A 24 11.13 -2.76 -2.05
C GLN A 24 12.18 -3.58 -2.82
N ALA A 25 13.40 -3.05 -2.96
CA ALA A 25 14.51 -3.80 -3.55
C ALA A 25 14.85 -5.04 -2.71
N HIS A 26 14.85 -4.92 -1.38
CA HIS A 26 15.05 -6.05 -0.48
C HIS A 26 13.96 -7.11 -0.65
N PHE A 27 12.69 -6.71 -0.66
CA PHE A 27 11.57 -7.61 -0.93
C PHE A 27 11.77 -8.35 -2.26
N ILE A 28 12.09 -7.65 -3.34
CA ILE A 28 12.25 -8.30 -4.65
C ILE A 28 13.45 -9.25 -4.68
N LYS A 29 14.63 -8.79 -4.25
CA LYS A 29 15.90 -9.49 -4.45
C LYS A 29 16.14 -10.60 -3.43
N GLU A 30 15.76 -10.38 -2.18
CA GLU A 30 16.05 -11.29 -1.08
C GLU A 30 14.86 -12.20 -0.74
N ILE A 31 13.63 -11.82 -1.11
CA ILE A 31 12.41 -12.56 -0.73
C ILE A 31 11.67 -13.13 -1.94
N PHE A 32 11.18 -12.28 -2.85
CA PHE A 32 10.32 -12.70 -3.96
C PHE A 32 11.06 -13.59 -4.97
N LEU A 33 12.17 -13.12 -5.54
CA LEU A 33 12.93 -13.90 -6.54
C LEU A 33 13.46 -15.21 -5.94
N PRO A 34 14.04 -15.26 -4.72
CA PRO A 34 14.41 -16.52 -4.08
C PRO A 34 13.23 -17.44 -3.81
N THR A 35 12.06 -16.90 -3.45
CA THR A 35 10.83 -17.70 -3.27
C THR A 35 10.39 -18.33 -4.58
N VAL A 36 10.39 -17.57 -5.68
CA VAL A 36 10.08 -18.07 -7.02
C VAL A 36 11.07 -19.18 -7.41
N GLN A 37 12.36 -18.99 -7.19
CA GLN A 37 13.40 -19.99 -7.48
C GLN A 37 13.26 -21.26 -6.63
N LYS A 38 12.86 -21.13 -5.36
CA LYS A 38 12.68 -22.28 -4.46
C LYS A 38 11.40 -23.05 -4.79
N GLU A 39 10.29 -22.34 -4.95
CA GLU A 39 8.98 -22.96 -5.09
C GLU A 39 8.70 -23.47 -6.51
N GLN A 40 9.39 -22.90 -7.52
CA GLN A 40 9.23 -23.22 -8.94
C GLN A 40 7.75 -23.27 -9.36
N PRO A 41 6.99 -22.17 -9.17
CA PRO A 41 5.58 -22.16 -9.53
C PRO A 41 5.41 -22.30 -11.05
N ASP A 42 4.30 -22.91 -11.46
CA ASP A 42 3.89 -23.04 -12.86
C ASP A 42 3.52 -21.69 -13.48
N CYS A 43 3.10 -20.72 -12.64
CA CYS A 43 2.90 -19.33 -13.02
C CYS A 43 2.98 -18.43 -11.78
N VAL A 44 3.44 -17.20 -11.96
CA VAL A 44 3.34 -16.12 -10.98
C VAL A 44 2.30 -15.11 -11.45
N ILE A 45 1.48 -14.60 -10.52
CA ILE A 45 0.46 -13.59 -10.75
C ILE A 45 0.82 -12.33 -9.94
N LEU A 46 0.88 -11.18 -10.61
CA LEU A 46 0.91 -9.85 -10.00
C LEU A 46 -0.43 -9.14 -10.28
N ALA A 47 -1.31 -9.09 -9.29
CA ALA A 47 -2.69 -8.62 -9.43
C ALA A 47 -2.84 -7.09 -9.29
N GLY A 48 -2.02 -6.32 -10.02
CA GLY A 48 -2.14 -4.86 -10.10
C GLY A 48 -1.35 -4.08 -9.06
N ASP A 49 -1.39 -2.76 -9.24
CA ASP A 49 -0.64 -1.73 -8.51
C ASP A 49 0.85 -2.05 -8.44
N ILE A 50 1.45 -2.19 -9.62
CA ILE A 50 2.88 -2.39 -9.80
C ILE A 50 3.63 -1.16 -9.29
N PHE A 51 3.19 0.03 -9.69
CA PHE A 51 3.80 1.31 -9.33
C PHE A 51 2.92 2.12 -8.39
N ASP A 52 3.53 2.97 -7.56
CA ASP A 52 2.76 3.86 -6.65
C ASP A 52 1.92 4.90 -7.41
N ARG A 53 2.34 5.26 -8.64
CA ARG A 53 1.76 6.33 -9.45
C ARG A 53 1.87 6.03 -10.93
N GLN A 54 0.96 6.61 -11.71
CA GLN A 54 0.90 6.40 -13.16
C GLN A 54 2.17 6.85 -13.89
N ILE A 55 2.84 7.87 -13.37
CA ILE A 55 4.18 8.29 -13.79
C ILE A 55 5.16 7.82 -12.72
N ALA A 56 5.66 6.60 -12.88
CA ALA A 56 6.57 5.97 -11.95
C ALA A 56 7.98 6.62 -11.97
N PRO A 57 8.68 6.68 -10.83
CA PRO A 57 10.09 7.03 -10.78
C PRO A 57 10.97 6.07 -11.60
N VAL A 58 12.09 6.56 -12.13
CA VAL A 58 12.99 5.78 -13.00
C VAL A 58 13.55 4.55 -12.27
N GLU A 59 13.85 4.69 -10.98
CA GLU A 59 14.34 3.62 -10.12
C GLU A 59 13.32 2.49 -9.97
N ALA A 60 12.03 2.83 -9.84
CA ALA A 60 10.96 1.85 -9.78
C ALA A 60 10.81 1.11 -11.11
N ILE A 61 10.87 1.83 -12.24
CA ILE A 61 10.82 1.24 -13.58
C ILE A 61 11.96 0.25 -13.78
N ARG A 62 13.20 0.63 -13.43
CA ARG A 62 14.38 -0.26 -13.50
C ARG A 62 14.20 -1.50 -12.63
N MET A 63 13.66 -1.33 -11.43
CA MET A 63 13.39 -2.44 -10.51
C MET A 63 12.39 -3.43 -11.10
N PHE A 64 11.32 -2.95 -11.75
CA PHE A 64 10.37 -3.83 -12.42
C PHE A 64 10.98 -4.52 -13.65
N ASP A 65 11.77 -3.81 -14.45
CA ASP A 65 12.52 -4.36 -15.58
C ASP A 65 13.47 -5.49 -15.17
N GLU A 66 14.18 -5.33 -14.03
CA GLU A 66 14.99 -6.40 -13.43
C GLU A 66 14.15 -7.65 -13.11
N VAL A 67 12.94 -7.47 -12.55
CA VAL A 67 12.01 -8.59 -12.30
C VAL A 67 11.59 -9.27 -13.59
N LEU A 68 11.17 -8.52 -14.61
CA LEU A 68 10.77 -9.10 -15.90
C LEU A 68 11.91 -9.92 -16.53
N THR A 69 13.13 -9.37 -16.46
CA THR A 69 14.35 -10.03 -16.95
C THR A 69 14.63 -11.33 -16.20
N GLU A 70 14.56 -11.32 -14.87
CA GLU A 70 14.80 -12.52 -14.06
C GLU A 70 13.70 -13.58 -14.23
N MET A 71 12.43 -13.18 -14.29
CA MET A 71 11.31 -14.11 -14.56
C MET A 71 11.48 -14.78 -15.93
N SER A 72 11.86 -14.01 -16.96
CA SER A 72 12.14 -14.53 -18.29
C SER A 72 13.35 -15.50 -18.29
N ARG A 73 14.43 -15.16 -17.57
CA ARG A 73 15.63 -16.00 -17.42
C ARG A 73 15.32 -17.31 -16.71
N LEU A 74 14.46 -17.28 -15.69
CA LEU A 74 13.98 -18.47 -14.99
C LEU A 74 12.97 -19.29 -15.80
N GLN A 75 12.47 -18.74 -16.90
CA GLN A 75 11.43 -19.34 -17.75
C GLN A 75 10.14 -19.64 -16.97
N ILE A 76 9.86 -18.84 -15.94
CA ILE A 76 8.64 -18.97 -15.15
C ILE A 76 7.61 -17.96 -15.71
N PRO A 77 6.43 -18.43 -16.15
CA PRO A 77 5.37 -17.55 -16.61
C PRO A 77 5.02 -16.48 -15.58
N PHE A 78 4.94 -15.22 -16.03
CA PHE A 78 4.59 -14.10 -15.16
C PHE A 78 3.40 -13.33 -15.76
N ALA A 79 2.25 -13.47 -15.13
CA ALA A 79 1.02 -12.79 -15.50
C ALA A 79 0.82 -11.55 -14.62
N VAL A 80 0.64 -10.40 -15.26
CA VAL A 80 0.57 -9.10 -14.63
C VAL A 80 -0.65 -8.36 -15.17
N ILE A 81 -1.46 -7.80 -14.29
CA ILE A 81 -2.50 -6.84 -14.66
C ILE A 81 -2.13 -5.45 -14.16
N SER A 82 -2.63 -4.39 -14.79
CA SER A 82 -2.53 -3.03 -14.22
C SER A 82 -3.60 -2.80 -13.15
N GLY A 83 -3.22 -2.16 -12.04
CA GLY A 83 -4.14 -1.65 -11.03
C GLY A 83 -4.58 -0.21 -11.29
N ASN A 84 -5.22 0.44 -10.31
CA ASN A 84 -5.71 1.81 -10.45
C ASN A 84 -4.63 2.89 -10.31
N HIS A 85 -3.46 2.55 -9.73
CA HIS A 85 -2.30 3.46 -9.65
C HIS A 85 -1.43 3.42 -10.91
N ASP A 86 -1.57 2.38 -11.71
CA ASP A 86 -0.70 2.07 -12.82
C ASP A 86 -1.00 2.90 -14.08
N GLY A 87 0.04 3.31 -14.79
CA GLY A 87 -0.09 3.89 -16.12
C GLY A 87 -0.29 2.79 -17.17
N ALA A 88 -1.52 2.31 -17.37
CA ALA A 88 -1.84 1.16 -18.24
C ALA A 88 -1.10 1.17 -19.59
N ASP A 89 -1.24 2.22 -20.40
CA ASP A 89 -0.57 2.32 -21.71
C ASP A 89 0.98 2.39 -21.61
N ARG A 90 1.52 2.87 -20.48
CA ARG A 90 2.98 2.93 -20.26
C ARG A 90 3.55 1.55 -19.95
N ILE A 91 2.83 0.75 -19.17
CA ILE A 91 3.22 -0.63 -18.83
C ILE A 91 3.03 -1.55 -20.03
N ALA A 92 2.07 -1.27 -20.91
CA ALA A 92 1.80 -2.09 -22.10
C ALA A 92 2.92 -2.05 -23.16
N VAL A 93 3.90 -1.14 -23.05
CA VAL A 93 4.97 -1.02 -24.05
C VAL A 93 5.77 -2.32 -24.13
N GLY A 94 5.78 -2.94 -25.32
CA GLY A 94 6.50 -4.19 -25.56
C GLY A 94 5.79 -5.46 -25.09
N SER A 95 4.56 -5.37 -24.55
CA SER A 95 3.80 -6.53 -24.04
C SER A 95 3.64 -7.65 -25.06
N SER A 96 3.40 -7.32 -26.33
CA SER A 96 3.27 -8.29 -27.41
C SER A 96 4.54 -9.10 -27.66
N MET A 97 5.71 -8.46 -27.53
CA MET A 97 7.01 -9.12 -27.66
C MET A 97 7.32 -9.96 -26.42
N LEU A 98 7.09 -9.41 -25.24
CA LEU A 98 7.30 -10.04 -23.94
C LEU A 98 6.48 -11.33 -23.77
N ARG A 99 5.32 -11.42 -24.41
CA ARG A 99 4.48 -12.63 -24.41
C ARG A 99 5.22 -13.87 -24.92
N SER A 100 6.11 -13.70 -25.90
CA SER A 100 6.93 -14.81 -26.42
C SER A 100 7.98 -15.32 -25.42
N SER A 101 8.26 -14.54 -24.38
CA SER A 101 9.21 -14.83 -23.30
C SER A 101 8.52 -15.30 -22.01
N GLY A 102 7.22 -15.60 -22.06
CA GLY A 102 6.43 -16.05 -20.90
C GLY A 102 5.95 -14.92 -19.98
N ILE A 103 6.04 -13.66 -20.41
CA ILE A 103 5.59 -12.50 -19.64
C ILE A 103 4.28 -11.99 -20.24
N TYR A 104 3.19 -12.03 -19.48
CA TYR A 104 1.84 -11.68 -19.91
C TYR A 104 1.40 -10.42 -19.19
N ILE A 105 1.34 -9.29 -19.89
CA ILE A 105 0.93 -8.00 -19.34
C ILE A 105 -0.45 -7.65 -19.93
N ALA A 106 -1.47 -7.61 -19.09
CA ALA A 106 -2.82 -7.20 -19.44
C ALA A 106 -3.12 -5.81 -18.88
N THR A 107 -3.57 -4.91 -19.74
CA THR A 107 -3.79 -3.48 -19.42
C THR A 107 -5.08 -2.95 -20.00
N LYS A 108 -5.76 -3.73 -20.84
CA LYS A 108 -7.01 -3.37 -21.49
C LYS A 108 -8.10 -4.38 -21.19
N LEU A 109 -9.35 -3.96 -21.36
CA LEU A 109 -10.50 -4.82 -21.12
C LEU A 109 -10.47 -6.05 -22.03
N GLU A 110 -10.04 -5.90 -23.30
CA GLU A 110 -10.04 -6.98 -24.28
C GLU A 110 -9.12 -8.15 -23.90
N ASP A 111 -8.08 -7.88 -23.11
CA ASP A 111 -7.08 -8.87 -22.70
C ASP A 111 -7.72 -10.02 -21.90
N VAL A 112 -8.80 -9.74 -21.15
CA VAL A 112 -9.49 -10.75 -20.33
C VAL A 112 -10.19 -11.82 -21.19
N PHE A 113 -10.63 -11.47 -22.40
CA PHE A 113 -11.35 -12.40 -23.29
C PHE A 113 -10.42 -13.32 -24.08
N SER A 114 -9.10 -13.14 -23.95
CA SER A 114 -8.07 -14.00 -24.53
C SER A 114 -7.22 -14.62 -23.41
N PRO A 115 -7.75 -15.58 -22.64
CA PRO A 115 -7.09 -16.08 -21.45
C PRO A 115 -5.71 -16.66 -21.77
N VAL A 116 -4.80 -16.55 -20.80
CA VAL A 116 -3.50 -17.23 -20.89
C VAL A 116 -3.71 -18.69 -20.55
N VAL A 117 -3.29 -19.57 -21.47
CA VAL A 117 -3.52 -21.02 -21.37
C VAL A 117 -2.21 -21.73 -21.02
N PHE A 118 -2.22 -22.51 -19.94
CA PHE A 118 -1.13 -23.40 -19.57
C PHE A 118 -1.64 -24.83 -19.51
N THR A 119 -0.86 -25.78 -20.03
CA THR A 119 -1.20 -27.21 -19.94
C THR A 119 -0.06 -27.95 -19.26
N LYS A 120 -0.38 -28.68 -18.19
CA LYS A 120 0.58 -29.49 -17.44
C LYS A 120 -0.15 -30.73 -16.90
N ASP A 121 0.49 -31.90 -17.02
CA ASP A 121 -0.01 -33.17 -16.46
C ASP A 121 -1.48 -33.49 -16.83
N ASN A 122 -1.87 -33.19 -18.09
CA ASN A 122 -3.24 -33.32 -18.64
C ASN A 122 -4.30 -32.40 -18.02
N GLU A 123 -3.92 -31.46 -17.16
CA GLU A 123 -4.78 -30.34 -16.75
C GLU A 123 -4.46 -29.10 -17.58
N THR A 124 -5.51 -28.37 -17.94
CA THR A 124 -5.40 -27.07 -18.62
C THR A 124 -5.86 -25.98 -17.65
N LEU A 125 -5.09 -24.92 -17.55
CA LEU A 125 -5.36 -23.72 -16.77
C LEU A 125 -5.62 -22.55 -17.71
N HIS A 126 -6.73 -21.85 -17.51
CA HIS A 126 -7.06 -20.58 -18.13
C HIS A 126 -6.96 -19.45 -17.10
N LEU A 127 -6.04 -18.52 -17.32
CA LEU A 127 -5.95 -17.27 -16.57
C LEU A 127 -6.66 -16.14 -17.33
N TYR A 128 -7.76 -15.65 -16.76
CA TYR A 128 -8.47 -14.47 -17.25
C TYR A 128 -7.89 -13.24 -16.58
N LEU A 129 -7.17 -12.43 -17.33
CA LEU A 129 -6.45 -11.27 -16.81
C LEU A 129 -7.32 -10.01 -16.97
N LEU A 130 -8.05 -9.63 -15.91
CA LEU A 130 -8.90 -8.44 -15.88
C LEU A 130 -8.16 -7.30 -15.14
N PRO A 131 -7.53 -6.35 -15.86
CA PRO A 131 -6.96 -5.17 -15.22
C PRO A 131 -8.03 -4.30 -14.57
N TYR A 132 -7.60 -3.33 -13.75
CA TYR A 132 -8.49 -2.29 -13.28
C TYR A 132 -9.06 -1.52 -14.48
N ILE A 133 -10.38 -1.59 -14.67
CA ILE A 133 -11.09 -0.93 -15.76
C ILE A 133 -12.28 -0.16 -15.19
N GLU A 134 -12.37 1.10 -15.55
CA GLU A 134 -13.48 1.97 -15.17
C GLU A 134 -14.80 1.47 -15.79
N PRO A 135 -15.93 1.52 -15.05
CA PRO A 135 -17.24 1.12 -15.57
C PRO A 135 -17.64 1.82 -16.87
N ALA A 136 -17.18 3.04 -17.10
CA ALA A 136 -17.42 3.77 -18.34
C ALA A 136 -16.79 3.09 -19.58
N THR A 137 -15.59 2.52 -19.42
CA THR A 137 -14.91 1.76 -20.48
C THR A 137 -15.66 0.47 -20.77
N VAL A 138 -16.12 -0.23 -19.74
CA VAL A 138 -16.94 -1.45 -19.89
C VAL A 138 -18.25 -1.15 -20.61
N ARG A 139 -18.96 -0.08 -20.19
CA ARG A 139 -20.18 0.42 -20.86
C ARG A 139 -19.94 0.71 -22.34
N GLN A 140 -18.87 1.40 -22.67
CA GLN A 140 -18.53 1.72 -24.05
C GLN A 140 -18.21 0.46 -24.87
N TYR A 141 -17.47 -0.49 -24.30
CA TYR A 141 -17.09 -1.73 -24.98
C TYR A 141 -18.31 -2.59 -25.34
N PHE A 142 -19.22 -2.79 -24.37
CA PHE A 142 -20.44 -3.57 -24.59
C PHE A 142 -21.58 -2.80 -25.25
N GLN A 143 -21.42 -1.47 -25.44
CA GLN A 143 -22.46 -0.58 -25.95
C GLN A 143 -23.76 -0.66 -25.12
N ASP A 144 -23.64 -0.79 -23.80
CA ASP A 144 -24.76 -0.97 -22.88
C ASP A 144 -24.80 0.14 -21.82
N GLU A 145 -25.66 1.14 -22.08
CA GLU A 145 -25.86 2.31 -21.21
C GLU A 145 -26.39 1.97 -19.81
N SER A 146 -26.88 0.75 -19.59
CA SER A 146 -27.36 0.31 -18.27
C SER A 146 -26.23 -0.03 -17.30
N ILE A 147 -25.00 -0.23 -17.79
CA ILE A 147 -23.84 -0.58 -16.96
C ILE A 147 -23.42 0.64 -16.10
N GLN A 148 -23.73 0.54 -14.81
CA GLN A 148 -23.44 1.57 -13.81
C GLN A 148 -22.66 0.99 -12.63
N GLY A 149 -21.52 1.63 -12.32
CA GLY A 149 -20.65 1.23 -11.22
C GLY A 149 -19.93 -0.09 -11.46
N PHE A 150 -19.06 -0.43 -10.51
CA PHE A 150 -18.25 -1.65 -10.56
C PHE A 150 -19.05 -2.95 -10.52
N PRO A 151 -20.14 -3.10 -9.73
CA PRO A 151 -20.91 -4.35 -9.69
C PRO A 151 -21.43 -4.76 -11.07
N MET A 152 -22.06 -3.83 -11.80
CA MET A 152 -22.64 -4.12 -13.11
C MET A 152 -21.55 -4.32 -14.17
N ALA A 153 -20.45 -3.55 -14.09
CA ALA A 153 -19.32 -3.71 -14.99
C ALA A 153 -18.70 -5.11 -14.86
N TYR A 154 -18.41 -5.55 -13.63
CA TYR A 154 -17.89 -6.90 -13.36
C TYR A 154 -18.87 -7.98 -13.78
N GLN A 155 -20.18 -7.80 -13.51
CA GLN A 155 -21.20 -8.75 -13.94
C GLN A 155 -21.20 -8.92 -15.47
N ALA A 156 -21.17 -7.82 -16.24
CA ALA A 156 -21.17 -7.87 -17.70
C ALA A 156 -19.93 -8.59 -18.25
N VAL A 157 -18.74 -8.25 -17.73
CA VAL A 157 -17.47 -8.88 -18.14
C VAL A 157 -17.46 -10.36 -17.81
N ILE A 158 -17.84 -10.74 -16.58
CA ILE A 158 -17.84 -12.13 -16.15
C ILE A 158 -18.86 -12.96 -16.93
N SER A 159 -20.06 -12.42 -17.21
CA SER A 159 -21.02 -13.10 -18.06
C SER A 159 -20.45 -13.38 -19.46
N ALA A 160 -19.79 -12.39 -20.08
CA ALA A 160 -19.16 -12.57 -21.39
C ALA A 160 -18.00 -13.58 -21.37
N ILE A 161 -17.26 -13.68 -20.27
CA ILE A 161 -16.26 -14.74 -20.06
C ILE A 161 -16.95 -16.10 -19.99
N GLN A 162 -18.03 -16.23 -19.21
CA GLN A 162 -18.75 -17.48 -19.01
C GLN A 162 -19.30 -18.08 -20.31
N ASP A 163 -19.73 -17.24 -21.26
CA ASP A 163 -20.25 -17.67 -22.56
C ASP A 163 -19.27 -18.55 -23.36
N ASN A 164 -17.96 -18.38 -23.13
CA ASN A 164 -16.89 -19.10 -23.84
C ASN A 164 -15.96 -19.89 -22.89
N MET A 165 -16.35 -20.02 -21.63
CA MET A 165 -15.52 -20.67 -20.60
C MET A 165 -15.50 -22.19 -20.78
N ASP A 166 -14.31 -22.77 -20.91
CA ASP A 166 -14.12 -24.22 -20.83
C ASP A 166 -14.26 -24.69 -19.37
N GLN A 167 -15.39 -25.36 -19.08
CA GLN A 167 -15.70 -25.88 -17.76
C GLN A 167 -14.84 -27.08 -17.34
N THR A 168 -14.11 -27.70 -18.28
CA THR A 168 -13.21 -28.82 -17.98
C THR A 168 -11.82 -28.34 -17.54
N ALA A 169 -11.45 -27.11 -17.91
CA ALA A 169 -10.22 -26.46 -17.48
C ALA A 169 -10.33 -25.87 -16.07
N ILE A 170 -9.18 -25.64 -15.43
CA ILE A 170 -9.05 -24.81 -14.23
C ILE A 170 -9.18 -23.35 -14.70
N ASN A 171 -10.16 -22.62 -14.20
CA ASN A 171 -10.40 -21.22 -14.56
C ASN A 171 -10.06 -20.32 -13.37
N ILE A 172 -9.08 -19.44 -13.55
CA ILE A 172 -8.69 -18.44 -12.56
C ILE A 172 -8.94 -17.04 -13.11
N LEU A 173 -9.69 -16.23 -12.37
CA LEU A 173 -9.81 -14.79 -12.63
C LEU A 173 -8.70 -14.06 -11.87
N VAL A 174 -8.00 -13.15 -12.54
CA VAL A 174 -7.12 -12.17 -11.90
C VAL A 174 -7.79 -10.82 -12.03
N GLY A 175 -8.00 -10.13 -10.91
CA GLY A 175 -8.74 -8.87 -10.88
C GLY A 175 -8.17 -7.87 -9.89
N HIS A 176 -8.48 -6.59 -10.10
CA HIS A 176 -8.10 -5.52 -9.19
C HIS A 176 -9.32 -4.65 -8.92
N CYS A 177 -9.99 -4.88 -7.79
CA CYS A 177 -11.24 -4.21 -7.43
C CYS A 177 -11.47 -4.25 -5.92
N PHE A 178 -12.42 -3.42 -5.45
CA PHE A 178 -12.91 -3.52 -4.08
C PHE A 178 -14.09 -4.49 -3.99
N ALA A 179 -13.87 -5.63 -3.34
CA ALA A 179 -14.88 -6.65 -3.12
C ALA A 179 -15.68 -6.39 -1.83
N ALA A 180 -17.00 -6.48 -1.91
CA ALA A 180 -17.91 -6.15 -0.81
C ALA A 180 -17.61 -6.97 0.46
N GLY A 181 -17.66 -6.31 1.63
CA GLY A 181 -17.44 -6.94 2.94
C GLY A 181 -15.97 -7.18 3.32
N SER A 182 -15.02 -6.64 2.55
CA SER A 182 -13.58 -6.73 2.84
C SER A 182 -13.12 -5.66 3.83
N GLN A 183 -12.05 -5.93 4.57
CA GLN A 183 -11.42 -4.98 5.50
C GLN A 183 -10.46 -4.05 4.75
N THR A 184 -10.55 -2.75 5.02
CA THR A 184 -9.73 -1.71 4.38
C THR A 184 -8.70 -1.10 5.33
N CYS A 185 -7.76 -0.32 4.78
CA CYS A 185 -6.72 0.43 5.50
C CYS A 185 -6.53 1.83 4.93
N ASP A 186 -6.01 2.77 5.75
CA ASP A 186 -5.84 4.18 5.34
C ASP A 186 -4.90 4.41 4.15
N SER A 187 -4.00 3.47 3.85
CA SER A 187 -3.09 3.56 2.70
C SER A 187 -3.76 3.27 1.36
N GLU A 188 -4.98 2.73 1.37
CA GLU A 188 -5.77 2.39 0.19
C GLU A 188 -6.54 3.63 -0.28
N SER A 189 -6.69 3.78 -1.60
CA SER A 189 -7.38 4.95 -2.17
C SER A 189 -8.88 4.88 -1.82
N ALA A 190 -9.31 5.66 -0.82
CA ALA A 190 -10.72 5.82 -0.45
C ALA A 190 -11.47 6.65 -1.50
N ILE A 191 -12.00 6.00 -2.55
CA ILE A 191 -12.71 6.74 -3.62
C ILE A 191 -14.00 6.04 -4.03
N TYR A 192 -14.87 5.63 -3.09
CA TYR A 192 -16.25 5.30 -3.49
C TYR A 192 -17.26 5.79 -2.45
N VAL A 193 -18.03 6.82 -2.82
CA VAL A 193 -19.18 7.29 -2.05
C VAL A 193 -20.37 6.35 -2.33
N GLY A 194 -20.93 5.74 -1.29
CA GLY A 194 -22.23 5.07 -1.35
C GLY A 194 -22.28 3.66 -1.96
N GLY A 195 -21.22 2.84 -1.84
CA GLY A 195 -21.24 1.41 -2.20
C GLY A 195 -21.20 1.09 -3.70
N SER A 196 -21.18 2.10 -4.57
CA SER A 196 -21.13 1.95 -6.05
C SER A 196 -19.81 1.37 -6.59
N GLY A 197 -18.79 1.25 -5.74
CA GLY A 197 -17.50 0.64 -6.04
C GLY A 197 -17.35 -0.83 -5.62
N GLU A 198 -18.31 -1.39 -4.86
CA GLU A 198 -18.16 -2.70 -4.25
C GLU A 198 -18.60 -3.85 -5.17
N VAL A 199 -17.67 -4.70 -5.57
CA VAL A 199 -17.94 -5.90 -6.37
C VAL A 199 -18.44 -7.04 -5.47
N PRO A 200 -19.65 -7.59 -5.70
CA PRO A 200 -20.16 -8.70 -4.88
C PRO A 200 -19.30 -9.98 -5.07
N PRO A 201 -18.84 -10.64 -4.00
CA PRO A 201 -18.07 -11.88 -4.10
C PRO A 201 -18.78 -13.03 -4.82
N SER A 202 -20.12 -13.01 -4.88
CA SER A 202 -20.92 -13.98 -5.63
C SER A 202 -20.62 -14.00 -7.13
N LEU A 203 -20.10 -12.90 -7.69
CA LEU A 203 -19.73 -12.84 -9.11
C LEU A 203 -18.54 -13.75 -9.44
N PHE A 204 -17.73 -14.12 -8.46
CA PHE A 204 -16.53 -14.92 -8.66
C PHE A 204 -16.79 -16.44 -8.66
N GLN A 205 -18.03 -16.88 -8.44
CA GLN A 205 -18.39 -18.29 -8.22
C GLN A 205 -18.14 -19.22 -9.42
N SER A 206 -18.05 -18.69 -10.64
CA SER A 206 -17.74 -19.49 -11.83
C SER A 206 -16.26 -19.84 -11.97
N PHE A 207 -15.38 -19.25 -11.15
CA PHE A 207 -13.95 -19.49 -11.19
C PHE A 207 -13.51 -20.43 -10.07
N ASP A 208 -12.54 -21.30 -10.35
CA ASP A 208 -11.97 -22.22 -9.36
C ASP A 208 -11.10 -21.46 -8.35
N TYR A 209 -10.59 -20.29 -8.71
CA TYR A 209 -9.95 -19.31 -7.82
C TYR A 209 -10.01 -17.91 -8.43
N THR A 210 -10.07 -16.87 -7.59
CA THR A 210 -9.94 -15.46 -8.00
C THR A 210 -8.82 -14.79 -7.23
N ALA A 211 -7.79 -14.35 -7.96
CA ALA A 211 -6.62 -13.67 -7.46
C ALA A 211 -6.89 -12.15 -7.48
N LEU A 212 -7.12 -11.55 -6.31
CA LEU A 212 -7.41 -10.13 -6.19
C LEU A 212 -6.21 -9.32 -5.68
N GLY A 213 -6.01 -8.13 -6.25
CA GLY A 213 -5.29 -7.00 -5.64
C GLY A 213 -6.23 -5.83 -5.36
N HIS A 214 -5.69 -4.70 -4.87
CA HIS A 214 -6.33 -3.43 -4.45
C HIS A 214 -6.30 -3.21 -2.94
N LEU A 215 -6.49 -4.27 -2.15
CA LEU A 215 -6.44 -4.19 -0.70
C LEU A 215 -5.12 -4.71 -0.15
N HIS A 216 -4.53 -3.96 0.76
CA HIS A 216 -3.18 -4.17 1.28
C HIS A 216 -3.12 -5.25 2.37
N GLY A 217 -4.27 -5.57 2.98
CA GLY A 217 -4.42 -6.65 3.97
C GLY A 217 -4.67 -8.01 3.30
N PRO A 218 -3.79 -9.02 3.48
CA PRO A 218 -4.03 -10.37 2.97
C PRO A 218 -5.29 -10.97 3.62
N GLN A 219 -6.31 -11.30 2.83
CA GLN A 219 -7.59 -11.76 3.36
C GLN A 219 -8.38 -12.61 2.35
N ARG A 220 -9.22 -13.53 2.86
CA ARG A 220 -10.16 -14.30 2.02
C ARG A 220 -11.39 -13.46 1.72
N VAL A 221 -11.96 -13.68 0.54
CA VAL A 221 -13.17 -13.01 0.05
C VAL A 221 -14.11 -14.07 -0.49
N GLY A 222 -15.25 -14.27 0.18
CA GLY A 222 -16.13 -15.40 -0.14
C GLY A 222 -15.40 -16.75 -0.07
N GLU A 223 -15.78 -17.68 -0.95
CA GLU A 223 -15.22 -19.05 -0.96
C GLU A 223 -14.05 -19.21 -1.94
N CYS A 224 -14.06 -18.51 -3.07
CA CYS A 224 -13.12 -18.72 -4.17
C CYS A 224 -12.16 -17.54 -4.41
N ALA A 225 -12.26 -16.42 -3.68
CA ALA A 225 -11.42 -15.24 -3.91
C ALA A 225 -10.52 -14.91 -2.71
N ARG A 226 -9.40 -14.23 -2.98
CA ARG A 226 -8.47 -13.76 -1.95
C ARG A 226 -7.68 -12.55 -2.43
N TYR A 227 -7.52 -11.58 -1.54
CA TYR A 227 -6.47 -10.56 -1.67
C TYR A 227 -5.14 -11.13 -1.19
N SER A 228 -4.10 -11.01 -2.02
CA SER A 228 -2.76 -11.36 -1.57
C SER A 228 -2.18 -10.33 -0.61
N GLY A 229 -2.62 -9.07 -0.71
CA GLY A 229 -2.11 -7.95 0.05
C GLY A 229 -0.79 -7.42 -0.49
N SER A 230 -0.45 -6.20 -0.08
CA SER A 230 0.84 -5.61 -0.41
C SER A 230 1.99 -6.33 0.31
N PRO A 231 3.20 -6.34 -0.27
CA PRO A 231 4.35 -7.01 0.34
C PRO A 231 4.93 -6.25 1.54
N LEU A 232 4.72 -4.93 1.60
CA LEU A 232 5.18 -4.05 2.67
C LEU A 232 4.00 -3.33 3.34
N LYS A 233 4.20 -2.78 4.53
CA LYS A 233 3.20 -1.94 5.21
C LYS A 233 3.32 -0.50 4.72
N TYR A 234 2.22 0.13 4.35
CA TYR A 234 2.22 1.48 3.79
C TYR A 234 1.53 2.54 4.67
N SER A 235 0.75 2.11 5.66
CA SER A 235 0.28 2.94 6.77
C SER A 235 0.41 2.23 8.12
N PHE A 236 0.33 2.99 9.21
CA PHE A 236 0.41 2.44 10.57
C PHE A 236 -0.79 1.56 10.94
N ASP A 237 -1.93 1.68 10.24
CA ASP A 237 -3.06 0.76 10.42
C ASP A 237 -2.71 -0.68 9.99
N GLU A 238 -1.74 -0.81 9.10
CA GLU A 238 -1.24 -2.11 8.65
C GLU A 238 -0.20 -2.69 9.63
N GLU A 239 0.10 -2.06 10.77
CA GLU A 239 1.11 -2.54 11.73
C GLU A 239 0.83 -3.98 12.20
N ARG A 240 -0.44 -4.41 12.19
CA ARG A 240 -0.86 -5.76 12.60
C ARG A 240 -0.97 -6.74 11.45
N HIS A 241 -0.84 -6.26 10.21
CA HIS A 241 -0.93 -7.10 9.02
C HIS A 241 0.29 -8.02 8.93
N LYS A 242 0.01 -9.31 8.70
CA LYS A 242 1.04 -10.32 8.44
C LYS A 242 1.24 -10.42 6.93
N LYS A 243 2.21 -9.67 6.40
CA LYS A 243 2.50 -9.64 4.97
C LYS A 243 2.98 -11.01 4.48
N SER A 244 2.46 -11.44 3.32
CA SER A 244 2.73 -12.77 2.78
C SER A 244 2.55 -12.82 1.27
N LEU A 245 3.29 -13.70 0.61
CA LEU A 245 2.93 -14.20 -0.72
C LEU A 245 1.90 -15.33 -0.57
N THR A 246 0.97 -15.45 -1.51
CA THR A 246 0.02 -16.57 -1.53
C THR A 246 0.50 -17.65 -2.49
N LEU A 247 0.85 -18.82 -1.96
CA LEU A 247 1.09 -20.01 -2.76
C LEU A 247 -0.21 -20.81 -2.89
N LEU A 248 -0.64 -21.09 -4.11
CA LEU A 248 -1.85 -21.82 -4.44
C LEU A 248 -1.48 -23.13 -5.13
N ASP A 249 -1.84 -24.24 -4.51
CA ASP A 249 -1.86 -25.55 -5.18
C ASP A 249 -3.30 -25.82 -5.64
N ILE A 250 -3.50 -25.91 -6.95
CA ILE A 250 -4.83 -26.00 -7.57
C ILE A 250 -4.90 -27.14 -8.60
N THR A 251 -6.00 -27.87 -8.55
CA THR A 251 -6.48 -28.83 -9.56
C THR A 251 -7.92 -28.48 -9.88
N LYS A 252 -8.55 -29.15 -10.85
CA LYS A 252 -9.96 -28.90 -11.12
C LYS A 252 -10.90 -29.26 -9.96
N GLN A 253 -10.47 -30.13 -9.05
CA GLN A 253 -11.29 -30.60 -7.92
C GLN A 253 -10.95 -29.94 -6.58
N SER A 254 -9.79 -29.26 -6.48
CA SER A 254 -9.33 -28.73 -5.20
C SER A 254 -8.46 -27.50 -5.38
N ASN A 255 -8.57 -26.56 -4.43
CA ASN A 255 -7.65 -25.45 -4.28
C ASN A 255 -7.17 -25.40 -2.83
N THR A 256 -5.87 -25.24 -2.60
CA THR A 256 -5.29 -25.10 -1.27
C THR A 256 -4.31 -23.94 -1.27
N THR A 257 -4.42 -23.06 -0.28
CA THR A 257 -3.59 -21.88 -0.17
C THR A 257 -2.65 -21.97 1.02
N THR A 258 -1.35 -21.77 0.79
CA THR A 258 -0.33 -21.58 1.81
C THR A 258 0.16 -20.13 1.78
N LEU A 259 0.21 -19.48 2.94
CA LEU A 259 0.74 -18.12 3.05
C LEU A 259 2.22 -18.20 3.39
N LEU A 260 3.07 -17.66 2.51
CA LEU A 260 4.51 -17.59 2.68
C LEU A 260 4.85 -16.21 3.29
N PRO A 261 5.28 -16.14 4.56
CA PRO A 261 5.54 -14.86 5.21
C PRO A 261 6.62 -14.04 4.51
N ILE A 262 6.45 -12.72 4.47
CA ILE A 262 7.47 -11.79 3.95
C ILE A 262 8.14 -11.12 5.16
N PRO A 263 9.38 -11.50 5.53
CA PRO A 263 10.12 -10.78 6.55
C PRO A 263 10.55 -9.43 5.99
N ALA A 264 10.04 -8.35 6.57
CA ALA A 264 10.38 -6.99 6.16
C ALA A 264 11.82 -6.64 6.57
N LEU A 265 12.51 -5.81 5.76
CA LEU A 265 13.80 -5.23 6.14
C LEU A 265 13.65 -4.32 7.36
N ARG A 266 12.58 -3.53 7.37
CA ARG A 266 12.16 -2.65 8.47
C ARG A 266 10.67 -2.84 8.66
N ASP A 267 10.25 -3.19 9.87
CA ASP A 267 8.84 -3.31 10.16
C ASP A 267 8.21 -1.95 10.46
N MET A 268 6.88 -1.87 10.44
CA MET A 268 6.14 -0.67 10.86
C MET A 268 5.35 -0.96 12.13
N ARG A 269 5.57 -0.14 13.16
CA ARG A 269 4.93 -0.28 14.48
C ARG A 269 4.79 1.04 15.22
N THR A 270 3.77 1.10 16.07
CA THR A 270 3.58 2.19 17.02
C THR A 270 4.27 1.88 18.35
N VAL A 271 4.99 2.87 18.90
CA VAL A 271 5.57 2.79 20.25
C VAL A 271 5.00 3.89 21.13
N THR A 272 4.53 3.51 22.32
CA THR A 272 3.84 4.42 23.24
C THR A 272 4.60 4.47 24.56
N GLY A 273 4.86 5.66 25.09
CA GLY A 273 5.56 5.84 26.37
C GLY A 273 6.00 7.28 26.58
N THR A 274 6.60 7.56 27.74
CA THR A 274 7.26 8.85 27.97
C THR A 274 8.56 8.93 27.17
N LEU A 275 9.01 10.14 26.85
CA LEU A 275 10.28 10.35 26.15
C LEU A 275 11.45 9.66 26.87
N GLU A 276 11.46 9.72 28.20
CA GLU A 276 12.48 9.10 29.05
C GLU A 276 12.47 7.57 28.92
N GLU A 277 11.28 6.95 28.98
CA GLU A 277 11.10 5.50 28.80
C GLU A 277 11.54 5.06 27.40
N LEU A 278 11.15 5.81 26.36
CA LEU A 278 11.51 5.49 24.98
C LEU A 278 13.01 5.66 24.71
N ILE A 279 13.67 6.66 25.30
CA ILE A 279 15.13 6.80 25.24
C ILE A 279 15.81 5.63 25.98
N ALA A 280 15.30 5.23 27.15
CA ALA A 280 15.84 4.08 27.89
C ALA A 280 15.68 2.78 27.09
N LEU A 281 14.53 2.59 26.43
CA LEU A 281 14.31 1.49 25.50
C LEU A 281 15.30 1.53 24.35
N GLY A 282 15.45 2.68 23.68
CA GLY A 282 16.37 2.84 22.56
C GLY A 282 17.84 2.56 22.89
N LYS A 283 18.26 2.85 24.13
CA LYS A 283 19.62 2.50 24.61
C LYS A 283 19.84 0.99 24.77
N THR A 284 18.79 0.23 25.05
CA THR A 284 18.88 -1.23 25.28
C THR A 284 18.50 -2.06 24.07
N ALA A 285 17.60 -1.54 23.23
CA ALA A 285 17.07 -2.18 22.04
C ALA A 285 16.84 -1.15 20.90
N PRO A 286 17.91 -0.61 20.29
CA PRO A 286 17.79 0.25 19.13
C PRO A 286 17.18 -0.51 17.94
N SER A 287 16.54 0.20 17.02
CA SER A 287 15.83 -0.43 15.89
C SER A 287 15.75 0.50 14.69
N GLU A 288 15.87 -0.07 13.49
CA GLU A 288 15.65 0.65 12.23
C GLU A 288 14.20 0.58 11.73
N ASP A 289 13.27 0.04 12.50
CA ASP A 289 11.85 -0.03 12.11
C ASP A 289 11.26 1.37 11.89
N TYR A 290 10.24 1.44 11.05
CA TYR A 290 9.42 2.62 10.85
C TYR A 290 8.51 2.81 12.06
N LEU A 291 8.78 3.85 12.85
CA LEU A 291 8.07 4.08 14.11
C LEU A 291 7.11 5.26 14.04
N ALA A 292 5.88 5.05 14.51
CA ALA A 292 5.02 6.11 15.01
C ALA A 292 5.22 6.16 16.52
N VAL A 293 5.55 7.34 17.05
CA VAL A 293 5.77 7.53 18.47
C VAL A 293 4.56 8.22 19.08
N GLU A 294 3.97 7.62 20.10
CA GLU A 294 2.91 8.21 20.91
C GLU A 294 3.45 8.56 22.30
N LEU A 295 3.74 9.84 22.51
CA LEU A 295 4.26 10.34 23.77
C LEU A 295 3.15 10.52 24.79
N THR A 296 3.32 9.87 25.94
CA THR A 296 2.39 9.94 27.08
C THR A 296 2.79 10.99 28.11
N ASN A 297 3.84 11.78 27.85
CA ASN A 297 4.24 12.88 28.73
C ASN A 297 3.06 13.85 28.93
N ASN A 298 2.79 14.21 30.19
CA ASN A 298 1.74 15.17 30.57
C ASN A 298 2.18 16.63 30.40
N THR A 299 3.46 16.85 30.11
CA THR A 299 4.06 18.16 29.87
C THR A 299 4.72 18.15 28.49
N PRO A 300 4.84 19.33 27.86
CA PRO A 300 5.49 19.42 26.58
C PRO A 300 6.98 19.07 26.71
N VAL A 301 7.53 18.40 25.69
CA VAL A 301 8.91 17.87 25.68
C VAL A 301 9.76 18.55 24.61
N TYR A 302 11.02 18.84 24.93
CA TYR A 302 11.92 19.52 24.01
C TYR A 302 12.43 18.57 22.92
N MET A 303 12.21 18.90 21.64
CA MET A 303 12.80 18.22 20.48
C MET A 303 12.79 16.67 20.55
N PRO A 304 11.64 16.02 20.82
CA PRO A 304 11.57 14.58 21.05
C PRO A 304 12.11 13.75 19.88
N LEU A 305 11.88 14.20 18.64
CA LEU A 305 12.36 13.52 17.45
C LEU A 305 13.90 13.47 17.39
N GLU A 306 14.58 14.59 17.67
CA GLU A 306 16.05 14.61 17.66
C GLU A 306 16.66 13.77 18.78
N GLN A 307 15.97 13.67 19.93
CA GLN A 307 16.42 12.82 21.03
C GLN A 307 16.24 11.32 20.77
N LEU A 308 15.21 10.93 20.01
CA LEU A 308 14.91 9.54 19.68
C LEU A 308 15.72 9.03 18.47
N ARG A 309 16.03 9.89 17.50
CA ARG A 309 16.74 9.54 16.26
C ARG A 309 18.05 8.74 16.44
N PRO A 310 18.91 9.01 17.45
CA PRO A 310 20.12 8.20 17.66
C PRO A 310 19.86 6.72 17.91
N TYR A 311 18.67 6.36 18.37
CA TYR A 311 18.28 4.97 18.69
C TYR A 311 17.25 4.41 17.70
N PHE A 312 16.42 5.29 17.16
CA PHE A 312 15.33 4.99 16.23
C PHE A 312 15.43 5.94 15.03
N PRO A 313 16.34 5.70 14.06
CA PRO A 313 16.59 6.62 12.95
C PRO A 313 15.37 6.83 12.04
N ASN A 314 14.44 5.87 12.05
CA ASN A 314 13.27 5.82 11.17
C ASN A 314 11.96 6.15 11.89
N VAL A 315 11.99 6.97 12.94
CA VAL A 315 10.76 7.62 13.45
C VAL A 315 10.15 8.47 12.34
N LEU A 316 8.92 8.14 11.96
CA LEU A 316 8.16 8.77 10.88
C LEU A 316 7.17 9.82 11.40
N SER A 317 6.61 9.60 12.60
CA SER A 317 5.66 10.51 13.22
C SER A 317 5.84 10.53 14.74
N VAL A 318 5.53 11.67 15.35
CA VAL A 318 5.50 11.84 16.81
C VAL A 318 4.19 12.53 17.17
N HIS A 319 3.32 11.81 17.88
CA HIS A 319 2.09 12.33 18.45
C HIS A 319 2.31 12.57 19.94
N CYS A 320 1.89 13.73 20.43
CA CYS A 320 2.06 14.10 21.84
C CYS A 320 0.70 14.19 22.52
N ASN A 321 0.44 13.33 23.50
CA ASN A 321 -0.88 13.24 24.13
C ASN A 321 -1.29 14.52 24.86
N TRP A 322 -0.35 15.30 25.42
CA TRP A 322 -0.66 16.58 26.08
C TRP A 322 -1.34 17.60 25.14
N LEU A 323 -1.18 17.48 23.80
CA LEU A 323 -1.92 18.30 22.83
C LEU A 323 -3.39 17.87 22.68
N HIS A 324 -3.76 16.67 23.10
CA HIS A 324 -5.08 16.06 22.89
C HIS A 324 -5.89 15.83 24.17
N THR A 325 -5.26 15.70 25.34
CA THR A 325 -5.95 15.49 26.62
C THR A 325 -6.87 16.67 26.97
N GLU A 326 -8.08 16.40 27.49
CA GLU A 326 -8.88 17.43 28.18
C GLU A 326 -8.14 17.84 29.45
N LEU A 327 -7.29 18.85 29.31
CA LEU A 327 -6.52 19.43 30.39
C LEU A 327 -7.50 20.09 31.38
N SER A 328 -7.27 19.93 32.69
CA SER A 328 -8.01 20.61 33.75
C SER A 328 -7.16 21.77 34.31
N GLY A 329 -7.80 22.88 34.68
CA GLY A 329 -7.10 24.07 35.21
C GLY A 329 -6.38 24.94 34.16
N GLU A 330 -5.25 25.55 34.53
CA GLU A 330 -4.45 26.51 33.74
C GLU A 330 -4.04 25.99 32.35
N GLN A 331 -3.90 24.68 32.21
CA GLN A 331 -3.53 23.99 30.98
C GLN A 331 -4.65 24.00 29.92
N LYS A 332 -5.93 24.07 30.32
CA LYS A 332 -7.09 24.23 29.41
C LYS A 332 -7.10 25.61 28.76
N THR A 333 -6.75 26.62 29.57
CA THR A 333 -6.63 28.02 29.13
C THR A 333 -5.55 28.14 28.07
N LEU A 334 -4.38 27.53 28.25
CA LEU A 334 -3.29 27.53 27.27
C LEU A 334 -3.70 26.96 25.91
N ARG A 335 -4.37 25.79 25.91
CA ARG A 335 -4.81 25.10 24.69
C ARG A 335 -5.86 25.89 23.91
N GLN A 336 -6.87 26.44 24.60
CA GLN A 336 -7.87 27.32 23.98
C GLN A 336 -7.23 28.59 23.41
N THR A 337 -6.23 29.12 24.09
CA THR A 337 -5.53 30.34 23.67
C THR A 337 -4.70 30.06 22.41
N ILE A 338 -3.96 28.93 22.34
CA ILE A 338 -3.16 28.53 21.15
C ILE A 338 -4.06 28.15 19.95
N GLN A 339 -5.17 27.45 20.18
CA GLN A 339 -6.09 27.03 19.11
C GLN A 339 -6.87 28.19 18.48
N ASN A 340 -7.17 29.25 19.23
CA ASN A 340 -8.02 30.35 18.76
C ASN A 340 -7.31 31.40 17.87
N ARG A 341 -6.02 31.23 17.52
CA ARG A 341 -5.23 32.17 16.67
C ARG A 341 -5.35 33.66 17.07
N THR A 342 -5.72 33.94 18.32
CA THR A 342 -5.94 35.29 18.86
C THR A 342 -4.99 35.53 20.03
N ILE A 343 -3.69 35.32 19.82
CA ILE A 343 -2.66 35.73 20.77
C ILE A 343 -1.52 36.46 20.09
N ASN A 344 -1.00 37.45 20.83
CA ASN A 344 0.32 38.04 20.70
C ASN A 344 1.41 36.96 20.74
N GLU A 345 2.28 36.92 19.73
CA GLU A 345 3.29 35.87 19.57
C GLU A 345 4.30 35.83 20.73
N MET A 346 4.45 36.94 21.46
CA MET A 346 5.23 37.00 22.70
C MET A 346 4.75 36.04 23.77
N THR A 347 3.43 35.90 23.94
CA THR A 347 2.87 35.03 24.98
C THR A 347 3.19 33.57 24.68
N VAL A 348 3.15 33.18 23.40
CA VAL A 348 3.52 31.83 22.95
C VAL A 348 5.00 31.56 23.23
N PHE A 349 5.87 32.55 22.94
CA PHE A 349 7.30 32.46 23.21
C PHE A 349 7.62 32.34 24.71
N SER A 350 7.06 33.19 25.54
CA SER A 350 7.27 33.18 26.99
C SER A 350 6.83 31.85 27.62
N GLN A 351 5.67 31.34 27.19
CA GLN A 351 5.15 30.06 27.68
C GLN A 351 6.00 28.87 27.21
N PHE A 352 6.55 28.92 26.01
CA PHE A 352 7.51 27.93 25.54
C PHE A 352 8.76 27.93 26.42
N LEU A 353 9.40 29.08 26.66
CA LEU A 353 10.60 29.14 27.51
C LEU A 353 10.35 28.60 28.91
N GLN A 354 9.23 29.00 29.52
CA GLN A 354 8.90 28.60 30.89
C GLN A 354 8.62 27.09 30.99
N GLN A 355 7.80 26.54 30.09
CA GLN A 355 7.32 25.17 30.20
C GLN A 355 8.23 24.14 29.54
N ILE A 356 8.94 24.50 28.47
CA ILE A 356 9.85 23.61 27.74
C ILE A 356 11.29 23.76 28.22
N CYS A 357 11.76 25.00 28.33
CA CYS A 357 13.15 25.28 28.69
C CYS A 357 13.35 25.43 30.20
N GLY A 358 12.27 25.44 30.99
CA GLY A 358 12.31 25.60 32.45
C GLY A 358 12.84 26.96 32.91
N THR A 359 12.78 27.98 32.04
CA THR A 359 13.36 29.31 32.28
C THR A 359 12.36 30.41 31.94
N GLU A 360 12.35 31.50 32.71
CA GLU A 360 11.56 32.67 32.35
C GLU A 360 12.27 33.46 31.24
N PRO A 361 11.55 34.03 30.27
CA PRO A 361 12.15 34.91 29.28
C PRO A 361 12.79 36.12 29.97
N THR A 362 14.06 36.36 29.65
CA THR A 362 14.71 37.61 30.03
C THR A 362 14.25 38.73 29.11
N LYS A 363 14.45 39.99 29.51
CA LYS A 363 14.17 41.14 28.63
C LYS A 363 14.96 41.08 27.32
N GLU A 364 16.15 40.48 27.34
CA GLU A 364 16.97 40.31 26.14
C GLU A 364 16.37 39.27 25.19
N ASP A 365 15.85 38.17 25.74
CA ASP A 365 15.13 37.14 24.96
C ASP A 365 13.87 37.70 24.30
N GLU A 366 13.10 38.52 25.02
CA GLU A 366 11.89 39.14 24.49
C GLU A 366 12.19 40.09 23.34
N VAL A 367 13.21 40.94 23.48
CA VAL A 367 13.65 41.88 22.44
C VAL A 367 14.18 41.14 21.21
N LEU A 368 14.97 40.08 21.42
CA LEU A 368 15.51 39.28 20.33
C LEU A 368 14.40 38.56 19.55
N PHE A 369 13.45 37.95 20.25
CA PHE A 369 12.32 37.28 19.64
C PHE A 369 11.49 38.25 18.80
N GLN A 370 11.13 39.42 19.34
CA GLN A 370 10.37 40.43 18.59
C GLN A 370 11.10 40.86 17.32
N ARG A 371 12.40 41.13 17.40
CA ARG A 371 13.19 41.55 16.23
C ARG A 371 13.18 40.49 15.14
N LEU A 372 13.54 39.25 15.48
CA LEU A 372 13.62 38.14 14.52
C LEU A 372 12.24 37.81 13.91
N PHE A 373 11.21 37.88 14.73
CA PHE A 373 9.85 37.58 14.31
C PHE A 373 9.30 38.66 13.36
N SER A 374 9.59 39.94 13.60
CA SER A 374 9.27 41.03 12.68
C SER A 374 10.02 40.91 11.35
N GLU A 375 11.33 40.62 11.37
CA GLU A 375 12.14 40.40 10.16
C GLU A 375 11.58 39.26 9.29
N LEU A 376 11.11 38.17 9.91
CA LEU A 376 10.48 37.05 9.19
C LEU A 376 9.15 37.43 8.55
N LYS A 377 8.31 38.21 9.24
CA LYS A 377 7.03 38.69 8.69
C LYS A 377 7.22 39.63 7.51
N GLU A 378 8.19 40.54 7.58
CA GLU A 378 8.51 41.46 6.48
C GLU A 378 9.05 40.70 5.25
N ASN A 379 9.88 39.69 5.46
CA ASN A 379 10.40 38.87 4.36
C ASN A 379 9.31 38.01 3.70
N GLN A 380 8.32 37.50 4.45
CA GLN A 380 7.17 36.78 3.88
C GLN A 380 6.16 37.68 3.17
N ALA A 381 6.06 38.96 3.53
CA ALA A 381 5.16 39.91 2.87
C ALA A 381 5.73 40.47 1.55
N ASN A 382 7.06 40.40 1.38
CA ASN A 382 7.79 40.87 0.20
C ASN A 382 8.16 39.75 -0.79
N SER A 383 7.79 38.50 -0.50
CA SER A 383 7.93 37.30 -1.34
C SER A 383 6.58 36.84 -1.84
#